data_AF-G3N5F4-F1
#
_entry.id   AF-G3N5F4-F1
#
_cell.length_a   1.000
_cell.length_b   1.000
_cell.length_c   1.000
_cell.angle_alpha   90.00
_cell.angle_beta   90.00
_cell.angle_gamma   90.00
#
_symmetry.space_group_name_H-M   'P 1'
#
loop_
_entity.id
_entity.type
_entity.pdbx_description
1 polymer ?
#
loop_
_entity_poly.entity_id
_entity_poly.type
_entity_poly.pdbx_seq_one_letter_code
_entity_poly.pdbx_strand_id
1 'polypeptide(L)' 'ARENCRGRDADLFVVHDEEEKKVIDEKITHIPVSKGYWMGLRVEGGTWKWIDGTDLTDASWIEPPAEGH' A
#
# COMPACT_ATOMS: atom_id res chain seq x y z
N ALA A 1 -0.93 -8.49 9.04
CA ALA A 1 -0.68 -7.03 9.11
C ALA A 1 -1.96 -6.25 9.36
N ARG A 2 -2.95 -6.32 8.45
CA ARG A 2 -4.22 -5.60 8.58
C ARG A 2 -4.97 -5.82 9.89
N GLU A 3 -5.11 -7.07 10.33
CA GLU A 3 -5.79 -7.40 11.60
C GLU A 3 -5.09 -6.79 12.82
N ASN A 4 -3.76 -6.65 12.77
CA ASN A 4 -3.00 -6.00 13.83
C ASN A 4 -3.27 -4.49 13.89
N CYS A 5 -3.39 -3.83 12.74
CA CYS A 5 -3.81 -2.42 12.67
C CYS A 5 -5.23 -2.25 13.21
N ARG A 6 -6.16 -3.12 12.79
CA ARG A 6 -7.56 -3.08 13.23
C ARG A 6 -7.74 -3.31 14.72
N GLY A 7 -6.88 -4.13 15.33
CA GLY A 7 -6.84 -4.28 16.79
C GLY A 7 -6.38 -3.02 17.56
N ARG A 8 -5.99 -1.96 16.85
CA ARG A 8 -5.50 -0.68 17.42
C ARG A 8 -6.31 0.51 16.90
N ASP A 9 -7.56 0.28 16.48
CA ASP A 9 -8.45 1.30 15.91
C ASP A 9 -7.88 2.00 14.66
N ALA A 10 -7.05 1.29 13.88
CA ALA A 10 -6.44 1.77 12.64
C ALA A 10 -6.60 0.75 11.49
N ASP A 11 -6.23 1.12 10.26
CA ASP A 11 -6.10 0.17 9.14
C ASP A 11 -4.74 0.42 8.44
N LEU A 12 -4.41 -0.37 7.42
CA LEU A 12 -3.22 -0.12 6.61
C LEU A 12 -3.36 1.21 5.87
N PHE A 13 -2.25 1.92 5.64
CA PHE A 13 -2.29 3.19 4.94
C PHE A 13 -2.59 3.00 3.45
N VAL A 14 -3.29 3.98 2.89
CA VAL A 14 -3.61 4.12 1.48
C VAL A 14 -2.86 5.33 0.93
N VAL A 15 -2.65 5.40 -0.38
CA VAL A 15 -1.97 6.53 -1.03
C VAL A 15 -2.84 7.02 -2.16
N HIS A 16 -3.36 8.23 -2.03
CA HIS A 16 -4.23 8.86 -3.02
C HIS A 16 -3.48 9.84 -3.93
N ASP A 17 -2.39 10.44 -3.45
CA ASP A 17 -1.63 11.45 -4.17
C ASP A 17 -0.11 11.43 -3.85
N GLU A 18 0.64 12.23 -4.61
CA GLU A 18 2.10 12.36 -4.46
C GLU A 18 2.53 12.98 -3.13
N GLU A 19 1.69 13.83 -2.50
CA GLU A 19 2.01 14.42 -1.21
C GLU A 19 1.95 13.37 -0.10
N GLU A 20 0.89 12.55 -0.07
CA GLU A 20 0.79 11.41 0.85
C GLU A 20 1.95 10.43 0.67
N LYS A 21 2.30 10.13 -0.59
CA LYS A 21 3.44 9.27 -0.92
C LYS A 21 4.74 9.83 -0.36
N LYS A 22 4.98 11.13 -0.49
CA LYS A 22 6.19 11.79 0.02
C LYS A 22 6.25 11.72 1.55
N VAL A 23 5.14 11.97 2.24
CA VAL A 23 5.06 11.86 3.69
C VAL A 23 5.36 10.43 4.15
N ILE A 24 4.86 9.42 3.42
CA ILE A 24 5.16 8.02 3.71
C ILE A 24 6.64 7.75 3.51
N ASP A 25 7.22 8.13 2.38
CA ASP A 25 8.65 7.96 2.06
C ASP A 25 9.53 8.52 3.18
N GLU A 26 9.26 9.75 3.63
CA GLU A 26 9.97 10.39 4.75
C GLU A 26 9.87 9.57 6.06
N LYS A 27 8.71 8.99 6.35
CA LYS A 27 8.45 8.19 7.56
C LYS A 27 9.01 6.78 7.50
N ILE A 28 9.15 6.19 6.32
CA ILE A 28 9.68 4.83 6.15
C ILE A 28 11.18 4.80 5.89
N THR A 29 11.85 5.95 5.75
CA THR A 29 13.32 6.03 5.56
C THR A 29 14.13 5.23 6.59
N HIS A 30 13.57 5.01 7.78
CA HIS A 30 14.19 4.27 8.87
C HIS A 30 14.03 2.75 8.75
N ILE A 31 13.14 2.29 7.86
CA ILE A 31 12.88 0.88 7.58
C ILE A 31 13.91 0.42 6.53
N PRO A 32 14.76 -0.56 6.84
CA PRO A 32 15.69 -1.08 5.85
C PRO A 32 14.92 -1.71 4.70
N VAL A 33 15.34 -1.42 3.46
CA VAL A 33 14.71 -1.90 2.21
C VAL A 33 14.53 -3.42 2.22
N SER A 34 15.46 -4.15 2.85
CA SER A 34 15.40 -5.62 2.99
C SER A 34 14.24 -6.15 3.82
N LYS A 35 13.60 -5.33 4.66
CA LYS A 35 12.43 -5.74 5.46
C LYS A 35 11.10 -5.48 4.75
N GLY A 36 11.08 -4.53 3.81
CA GLY A 36 9.84 -4.04 3.20
C GLY A 36 8.84 -3.52 4.24
N TYR A 37 7.66 -3.16 3.75
CA TYR A 37 6.55 -2.73 4.60
C TYR A 37 5.22 -3.10 3.94
N TRP A 38 4.18 -3.26 4.76
CA TRP A 38 2.83 -3.56 4.28
C TRP A 38 2.04 -2.27 4.10
N MET A 39 1.35 -2.15 2.98
CA MET A 39 0.43 -1.06 2.66
C MET A 39 -0.95 -1.61 2.27
N GLY A 40 -1.93 -0.72 2.19
CA GLY A 40 -3.33 -1.05 1.94
C GLY A 40 -3.66 -1.49 0.51
N LEU A 41 -2.71 -2.03 -0.26
CA LEU A 41 -2.96 -2.54 -1.61
C LEU A 41 -3.40 -4.00 -1.59
N ARG A 42 -4.37 -4.32 -2.44
CA ARG A 42 -4.81 -5.69 -2.72
C ARG A 42 -5.08 -5.86 -4.21
N VAL A 43 -4.93 -7.09 -4.68
CA VAL A 43 -5.36 -7.46 -6.03
C VAL A 43 -6.84 -7.84 -5.98
N GLU A 44 -7.65 -7.19 -6.80
CA GLU A 44 -9.07 -7.50 -6.97
C GLU A 44 -9.38 -7.52 -8.46
N GLY A 45 -9.85 -8.67 -8.97
CA GLY A 45 -10.16 -8.82 -10.40
C GLY A 45 -8.95 -8.63 -11.33
N GLY A 46 -7.72 -8.90 -10.86
CA GLY A 46 -6.49 -8.73 -11.64
C GLY A 46 -5.96 -7.29 -11.69
N THR A 47 -6.53 -6.37 -10.91
CA THR A 47 -6.06 -4.98 -10.81
C THR A 47 -5.76 -4.61 -9.35
N TRP A 48 -4.81 -3.69 -9.15
CA TRP A 48 -4.52 -3.12 -7.84
C TRP A 48 -5.66 -2.23 -7.36
N LYS A 49 -6.15 -2.48 -6.15
CA LYS A 49 -7.13 -1.65 -5.44
C LYS A 49 -6.68 -1.37 -4.03
N TRP A 50 -7.04 -0.19 -3.53
CA TRP A 50 -6.86 0.17 -2.13
C TRP A 50 -7.93 -0.48 -1.24
N ILE A 51 -7.59 -0.71 0.02
CA ILE A 51 -8.52 -1.28 1.01
C ILE A 51 -9.72 -0.38 1.34
N ASP A 52 -9.68 0.91 0.99
CA ASP A 52 -10.82 1.83 1.11
C ASP A 52 -11.80 1.72 -0.08
N GLY A 53 -11.41 0.99 -1.13
CA GLY A 53 -12.23 0.75 -2.32
C GLY A 53 -11.85 1.63 -3.52
N THR A 54 -10.95 2.60 -3.35
CA THR A 54 -10.42 3.40 -4.46
C THR A 54 -9.48 2.58 -5.35
N ASP A 55 -9.50 2.90 -6.65
CA ASP A 55 -8.56 2.36 -7.62
C ASP A 55 -7.19 3.01 -7.47
N LEU A 56 -6.14 2.26 -7.73
CA LEU A 56 -4.79 2.81 -7.80
C LEU A 56 -4.66 3.68 -9.07
N THR A 57 -4.54 4.99 -8.89
CA THR A 57 -4.42 5.97 -9.98
C THR A 57 -2.99 6.15 -10.48
N ASP A 58 -2.00 6.07 -9.58
CA ASP A 58 -0.57 6.12 -9.92
C ASP A 58 0.10 4.76 -9.65
N ALA A 59 0.28 3.98 -10.71
CA ALA A 59 0.96 2.68 -10.65
C ALA A 59 2.45 2.75 -11.02
N SER A 60 3.02 3.94 -11.22
CA SER A 60 4.39 4.14 -11.73
C SER A 60 5.50 3.53 -10.85
N TRP A 61 5.19 3.25 -9.59
CA TRP A 61 6.12 2.79 -8.55
C TRP A 61 5.79 1.39 -8.02
N ILE A 62 4.82 0.70 -8.63
CA ILE A 62 4.37 -0.63 -8.21
C ILE A 62 4.46 -1.57 -9.39
N GLU A 63 4.95 -2.78 -9.15
CA GLU A 63 4.89 -3.80 -10.18
C GLU A 63 3.43 -4.20 -10.43
N PRO A 64 3.06 -4.54 -11.67
CA PRO A 64 1.73 -5.05 -11.96
C PRO A 64 1.42 -6.28 -11.11
N PRO A 65 0.15 -6.55 -10.78
CA PRO A 65 -0.22 -7.76 -10.07
C PRO A 65 0.37 -8.95 -10.82
N ALA A 66 1.10 -9.83 -10.14
CA ALA A 66 1.56 -11.06 -10.77
C ALA A 66 0.32 -11.83 -11.23
N GLU A 67 0.16 -12.00 -12.54
CA GLU A 67 -0.79 -12.97 -13.07
C GLU A 67 -0.37 -14.34 -12.54
N GLY A 68 -1.29 -14.99 -11.84
CA GLY A 68 -0.99 -16.15 -11.02
C GLY A 68 -0.32 -17.29 -11.80
N HIS A 69 0.45 -18.09 -11.04
CA HIS A 69 0.63 -19.51 -11.32
C HIS A 69 -0.14 -20.29 -10.26
#